data_AF-A0A540WT56-F1
#
_entry.id   AF-A0A540WT56-F1
#
_cell.length_a   1.000
_cell.length_b   1.000
_cell.length_c   1.000
_cell.angle_alpha   90.00
_cell.angle_beta   90.00
_cell.angle_gamma   90.00
#
_symmetry.space_group_name_H-M   'P 1'
#
loop_
_entity.id
_entity.type
_entity.pdbx_description
1 polymer ?
#
loop_
_entity_poly.entity_id
_entity_poly.type
_entity_poly.pdbx_seq_one_letter_code
_entity_poly.pdbx_strand_id
1 'polypeptide(L)'
;MRRSSLTLLLLLSAACARSPLVRQGFPVIVATPALAQQSGFAPWAISMPFGHAQDGSTLVLRFLERAETSGARYVSNVQVVFMADDGGTDLECRTHLMPEGPVPPWKTLVRTAMAAGEYAPLRVIRRPIPYTMTQCREHWVSTTVTEATRSGPSSARGAAVLMTTTSMTSRPEIRCEPVTATRILSRYAFEDAVDYVPPRIERLMESRPELKLLETEAECLPRDPLAPRTNRIEALAYGGSGPRAAFLDVPPVAPARAPKPAPTQVDL
;
A
#
# COMPACT_ATOMS: atom_id res chain seq x y z
N MET A 1 4.18 -62.80 -18.16
CA MET A 1 2.82 -62.27 -18.32
C MET A 1 2.43 -61.49 -17.06
N ARG A 2 1.95 -60.24 -17.21
CA ARG A 2 1.20 -59.40 -16.24
C ARG A 2 1.99 -58.99 -14.96
N ARG A 3 2.63 -57.81 -14.91
CA ARG A 3 2.10 -56.47 -14.53
C ARG A 3 1.32 -56.47 -13.20
N SER A 4 1.83 -55.78 -12.18
CA SER A 4 1.07 -54.75 -11.44
C SER A 4 1.98 -53.90 -10.56
N SER A 5 1.94 -52.61 -10.86
CA SER A 5 2.68 -51.49 -10.29
C SER A 5 2.06 -51.03 -8.97
N LEU A 6 2.88 -50.57 -8.02
CA LEU A 6 2.41 -49.69 -6.95
C LEU A 6 3.53 -48.74 -6.53
N THR A 7 3.66 -47.68 -7.34
CA THR A 7 4.54 -46.54 -7.12
C THR A 7 3.84 -45.60 -6.14
N LEU A 8 4.23 -45.61 -4.87
CA LEU A 8 3.72 -44.66 -3.87
C LEU A 8 4.54 -43.37 -3.95
N LEU A 9 4.05 -42.39 -4.72
CA LEU A 9 4.55 -41.02 -4.72
C LEU A 9 4.12 -40.32 -3.43
N LEU A 10 5.07 -40.13 -2.50
CA LEU A 10 4.94 -39.19 -1.38
C LEU A 10 5.35 -37.79 -1.85
N LEU A 11 4.39 -37.09 -2.46
CA LEU A 11 4.42 -35.64 -2.68
C LEU A 11 4.22 -34.94 -1.32
N LEU A 12 5.29 -34.73 -0.56
CA LEU A 12 5.30 -33.72 0.50
C LEU A 12 5.32 -32.34 -0.17
N SER A 13 4.12 -31.79 -0.29
CA SER A 13 3.85 -30.38 -0.53
C SER A 13 4.71 -29.53 0.40
N ALA A 14 5.78 -28.95 -0.16
CA ALA A 14 6.41 -27.77 0.39
C ALA A 14 5.40 -26.61 0.27
N ALA A 15 4.44 -26.58 1.19
CA ALA A 15 3.72 -25.37 1.49
C ALA A 15 4.78 -24.38 1.98
N CYS A 16 5.24 -23.50 1.09
CA CYS A 16 5.81 -22.23 1.50
C CYS A 16 4.70 -21.47 2.22
N ALA A 17 4.52 -21.78 3.51
CA ALA A 17 3.95 -20.85 4.44
C ALA A 17 4.83 -19.60 4.34
N ARG A 18 4.32 -18.59 3.61
CA ARG A 18 4.80 -17.22 3.76
C ARG A 18 4.49 -16.86 5.21
N SER A 19 5.42 -17.17 6.10
CA SER A 19 5.44 -16.57 7.42
C SER A 19 5.32 -15.06 7.19
N PRO A 20 4.35 -14.37 7.81
CA PRO A 20 4.39 -12.93 7.80
C PRO A 20 5.75 -12.55 8.39
N LEU A 21 6.57 -11.82 7.63
CA LEU A 21 7.81 -11.25 8.11
C LEU A 21 7.47 -10.51 9.41
N VAL A 22 7.80 -11.13 10.54
CA VAL A 22 7.69 -10.51 11.84
C VAL A 22 8.67 -9.35 11.80
N ARG A 23 8.15 -8.12 11.86
CA ARG A 23 8.93 -6.88 11.91
C ARG A 23 9.97 -6.98 13.03
N GLN A 24 11.23 -7.24 12.70
CA GLN A 24 12.29 -7.48 13.69
C GLN A 24 12.96 -6.19 14.22
N GLY A 25 12.41 -5.01 13.94
CA GLY A 25 12.99 -3.72 14.33
C GLY A 25 11.96 -2.74 14.88
N PHE A 26 12.45 -1.71 15.58
CA PHE A 26 11.63 -0.57 15.95
C PHE A 26 11.17 0.17 14.68
N PRO A 27 9.92 0.65 14.63
CA PRO A 27 9.43 1.49 13.54
C PRO A 27 10.36 2.69 13.31
N VAL A 28 10.75 2.93 12.05
CA VAL A 28 11.52 4.12 11.70
C VAL A 28 10.64 5.36 11.85
N ILE A 29 11.17 6.43 12.43
CA ILE A 29 10.44 7.68 12.64
C ILE A 29 10.72 8.61 11.47
N VAL A 30 9.67 9.06 10.77
CA VAL A 30 9.81 10.14 9.80
C VAL A 30 9.85 11.46 10.55
N ALA A 31 10.95 12.20 10.41
CA ALA A 31 11.25 13.40 11.18
C ALA A 31 11.73 14.54 10.26
N THR A 32 11.66 15.77 10.76
CA THR A 32 12.31 16.90 10.09
C THR A 32 13.84 16.72 10.14
N PRO A 33 14.61 17.26 9.19
CA PRO A 33 16.08 17.14 9.21
C PRO A 33 16.71 17.65 10.50
N ALA A 34 16.19 18.75 11.05
CA ALA A 34 16.66 19.32 12.31
C ALA A 34 16.46 18.35 13.48
N LEU A 35 15.28 17.73 13.60
CA LEU A 35 15.00 16.75 14.65
C LEU A 35 15.84 15.46 14.47
N ALA A 36 16.01 15.02 13.22
CA ALA A 36 16.83 13.86 12.91
C ALA A 36 18.31 14.11 13.24
N GLN A 37 18.84 15.31 12.98
CA GLN A 37 20.21 15.69 13.35
C GLN A 37 20.45 15.73 14.86
N GLN A 38 19.46 16.15 15.64
CA GLN A 38 19.54 16.16 17.12
C GLN A 38 19.75 14.76 17.72
N SER A 39 19.50 13.69 16.96
CA SER A 39 19.76 12.32 17.39
C SER A 39 21.25 11.96 17.49
N GLY A 40 22.15 12.78 16.92
CA GLY A 40 23.60 12.55 16.93
C GLY A 40 24.11 11.48 15.95
N PHE A 41 23.23 10.89 15.13
CA PHE A 41 23.65 9.97 14.08
C PHE A 41 24.13 10.70 12.82
N ALA A 42 25.16 10.15 12.18
CA ALA A 42 25.59 10.62 10.87
C ALA A 42 24.51 10.29 9.81
N PRO A 43 24.13 11.26 8.96
CA PRO A 43 23.17 11.02 7.89
C PRO A 43 23.77 10.14 6.80
N TRP A 44 22.95 9.29 6.20
CA TRP A 44 23.30 8.56 4.99
C TRP A 44 22.12 8.53 4.01
N ALA A 45 22.42 8.51 2.71
CA ALA A 45 21.39 8.54 1.68
C ALA A 45 20.78 7.15 1.47
N ILE A 46 19.46 7.07 1.44
CA ILE A 46 18.71 5.88 1.06
C ILE A 46 17.85 6.20 -0.16
N SER A 47 17.88 5.31 -1.14
CA SER A 47 17.10 5.46 -2.37
C SER A 47 16.57 4.11 -2.82
N MET A 48 15.37 4.09 -3.39
CA MET A 48 14.75 2.90 -3.96
C MET A 48 14.12 3.27 -5.30
N PRO A 49 14.58 2.67 -6.41
CA PRO A 49 13.99 2.91 -7.72
C PRO A 49 12.59 2.27 -7.81
N PHE A 50 11.74 2.84 -8.66
CA PHE A 50 10.42 2.27 -8.93
C PHE A 50 10.05 2.40 -10.41
N GLY A 51 9.17 1.50 -10.87
CA GLY A 51 8.73 1.42 -12.27
C GLY A 51 7.35 2.05 -12.50
N HIS A 52 6.68 1.58 -13.55
CA HIS A 52 5.31 1.99 -13.86
C HIS A 52 4.27 1.38 -12.92
N ALA A 53 3.06 1.95 -12.93
CA ALA A 53 1.86 1.45 -12.26
C ALA A 53 2.03 1.20 -10.75
N GLN A 54 2.73 2.13 -10.07
CA GLN A 54 2.97 2.02 -8.63
C GLN A 54 1.92 2.75 -7.81
N ASP A 55 1.45 2.10 -6.75
CA ASP A 55 0.66 2.73 -5.69
C ASP A 55 1.63 3.41 -4.71
N GLY A 56 1.53 4.74 -4.61
CA GLY A 56 2.40 5.58 -3.79
C GLY A 56 2.37 5.24 -2.31
N SER A 57 1.21 4.84 -1.76
CA SER A 57 1.14 4.40 -0.35
C SER A 57 1.97 3.14 -0.15
N THR A 58 1.85 2.17 -1.05
CA THR A 58 2.63 0.92 -1.00
C THR A 58 4.12 1.20 -1.18
N LEU A 59 4.48 2.10 -2.09
CA LEU A 59 5.86 2.51 -2.33
C LEU A 59 6.51 3.10 -1.08
N VAL A 60 5.81 4.04 -0.41
CA VAL A 60 6.29 4.68 0.82
C VAL A 60 6.45 3.66 1.95
N LEU A 61 5.49 2.77 2.16
CA LEU A 61 5.59 1.75 3.21
C LEU A 61 6.78 0.81 2.98
N ARG A 62 6.99 0.33 1.74
CA ARG A 62 8.15 -0.49 1.38
C ARG A 62 9.47 0.25 1.55
N PHE A 63 9.50 1.53 1.24
CA PHE A 63 10.69 2.36 1.42
C PHE A 63 11.05 2.50 2.91
N LEU A 64 10.06 2.75 3.76
CA LEU A 64 10.27 2.83 5.21
C LEU A 64 10.67 1.48 5.80
N GLU A 65 10.07 0.38 5.34
CA GLU A 65 10.49 -0.98 5.71
C GLU A 65 11.96 -1.21 5.33
N ARG A 66 12.39 -0.81 4.13
CA ARG A 66 13.79 -0.89 3.73
C ARG A 66 14.71 -0.05 4.62
N ALA A 67 14.26 1.12 5.04
CA ALA A 67 15.02 1.94 5.99
C ALA A 67 15.16 1.22 7.34
N GLU A 68 14.07 0.61 7.84
CA GLU A 68 14.05 -0.18 9.08
C GLU A 68 15.01 -1.38 9.00
N THR A 69 14.96 -2.17 7.92
CA THR A 69 15.87 -3.31 7.73
C THR A 69 17.33 -2.87 7.57
N SER A 70 17.56 -1.62 7.15
CA SER A 70 18.91 -1.02 7.09
C SER A 70 19.37 -0.47 8.44
N GLY A 71 18.56 -0.60 9.50
CA GLY A 71 18.84 -0.11 10.84
C GLY A 71 18.59 1.38 11.05
N ALA A 72 17.90 2.05 10.12
CA ALA A 72 17.55 3.46 10.30
C ALA A 72 16.60 3.63 11.48
N ARG A 73 16.87 4.63 12.32
CA ARG A 73 16.01 5.05 13.42
C ARG A 73 15.15 6.26 13.04
N TYR A 74 15.72 7.17 12.25
CA TYR A 74 15.01 8.29 11.68
C TYR A 74 15.20 8.37 10.18
N VAL A 75 14.18 8.84 9.48
CA VAL A 75 14.24 9.22 8.07
C VAL A 75 13.74 10.65 7.94
N SER A 76 14.43 11.46 7.14
CA SER A 76 14.06 12.85 6.86
C SER A 76 14.17 13.15 5.37
N ASN A 77 13.52 14.22 4.91
CA ASN A 77 13.49 14.59 3.49
C ASN A 77 13.03 13.46 2.58
N VAL A 78 11.98 12.73 2.96
CA VAL A 78 11.37 11.73 2.08
C VAL A 78 10.82 12.46 0.86
N GLN A 79 11.25 12.05 -0.32
CA GLN A 79 10.80 12.63 -1.58
C GLN A 79 10.61 11.54 -2.64
N VAL A 80 9.51 11.64 -3.37
CA VAL A 80 9.24 10.84 -4.56
C VAL A 80 9.72 11.64 -5.76
N VAL A 81 10.59 11.03 -6.56
CA VAL A 81 11.28 11.68 -7.66
C VAL A 81 10.92 10.99 -8.96
N PHE A 82 10.46 11.79 -9.91
CA PHE A 82 10.11 11.39 -11.27
C PHE A 82 11.06 12.03 -12.26
N MET A 83 11.47 11.23 -13.24
CA MET A 83 12.13 11.71 -14.43
C MET A 83 11.07 12.01 -15.47
N ALA A 84 11.03 13.26 -15.93
CA ALA A 84 10.14 13.71 -17.00
C ALA A 84 10.95 14.30 -18.15
N ASP A 85 10.43 14.21 -19.37
CA ASP A 85 10.95 14.96 -20.52
C ASP A 85 9.93 16.05 -20.86
N ASP A 86 10.41 17.28 -21.01
CA ASP A 86 9.62 18.39 -21.53
C ASP A 86 10.35 19.01 -22.72
N GLY A 87 9.90 18.65 -23.92
CA GLY A 87 10.46 19.17 -25.17
C GLY A 87 11.94 18.84 -25.36
N GLY A 88 12.40 17.65 -24.95
CA GLY A 88 13.81 17.24 -25.04
C GLY A 88 14.69 17.70 -23.87
N THR A 89 14.11 18.35 -22.86
CA THR A 89 14.81 18.67 -21.60
C THR A 89 14.46 17.63 -20.54
N ASP A 90 15.47 16.92 -20.05
CA ASP A 90 15.34 16.04 -18.88
C ASP A 90 15.06 16.88 -17.63
N LEU A 91 13.92 16.65 -17.00
CA LEU A 91 13.48 17.27 -15.75
C LEU A 91 13.42 16.24 -14.62
N GLU A 92 13.78 16.68 -13.43
CA GLU A 92 13.60 15.96 -12.18
C GLU A 92 12.46 16.62 -11.39
N CYS A 93 11.31 15.93 -11.35
CA CYS A 93 10.12 16.36 -10.63
C CYS A 93 10.05 15.68 -9.26
N ARG A 94 9.92 16.46 -8.20
CA ARG A 94 9.98 15.99 -6.81
C ARG A 94 8.71 16.34 -6.05
N THR A 95 8.22 15.39 -5.28
CA THR A 95 7.15 15.60 -4.31
C THR A 95 7.64 15.15 -2.94
N HIS A 96 7.57 16.02 -1.94
CA HIS A 96 8.07 15.72 -0.60
C HIS A 96 6.97 15.14 0.29
N LEU A 97 7.36 14.22 1.18
CA LEU A 97 6.53 13.68 2.25
C LEU A 97 7.14 14.11 3.57
N MET A 98 6.50 15.06 4.23
CA MET A 98 7.02 15.71 5.43
C MET A 98 6.13 15.42 6.63
N PRO A 99 6.67 15.32 7.85
CA PRO A 99 5.85 15.31 9.06
C PRO A 99 4.95 16.55 9.12
N GLU A 100 3.74 16.40 9.65
CA GLU A 100 2.87 17.54 9.97
C GLU A 100 3.62 18.57 10.84
N GLY A 101 3.67 19.82 10.38
CA GLY A 101 4.44 20.87 11.04
C GLY A 101 4.66 22.10 10.15
N PRO A 102 5.36 23.13 10.65
CA PRO A 102 5.68 24.32 9.87
C PRO A 102 6.49 23.94 8.63
N VAL A 103 6.00 24.36 7.46
CA VAL A 103 6.67 24.16 6.17
C VAL A 103 8.03 24.85 6.22
N PRO A 104 9.14 24.16 5.91
CA PRO A 104 10.45 24.80 6.02
C PRO A 104 10.62 25.94 5.00
N PRO A 105 11.41 26.97 5.37
CA PRO A 105 11.44 28.27 4.66
C PRO A 105 12.03 28.19 3.24
N TRP A 106 12.75 27.13 2.88
CA TRP A 106 13.33 26.98 1.54
C TRP A 106 12.27 26.82 0.43
N LYS A 107 11.05 26.41 0.76
CA LYS A 107 9.96 26.28 -0.22
C LYS A 107 9.50 27.59 -0.84
N THR A 108 9.59 28.71 -0.10
CA THR A 108 9.10 30.00 -0.59
C THR A 108 9.95 30.52 -1.75
N LEU A 109 11.20 30.05 -1.87
CA LEU A 109 12.13 30.47 -2.92
C LEU A 109 11.97 29.71 -4.24
N VAL A 110 11.48 28.47 -4.21
CA VAL A 110 11.30 27.64 -5.43
C VAL A 110 10.04 28.04 -6.20
N ARG A 111 9.02 28.55 -5.50
CA ARG A 111 7.72 28.94 -6.08
C ARG A 111 7.82 30.08 -7.12
N THR A 112 8.80 30.97 -6.97
CA THR A 112 8.94 32.17 -7.82
C THR A 112 9.46 31.86 -9.21
N ALA A 113 10.15 30.72 -9.41
CA ALA A 113 10.68 30.33 -10.72
C ALA A 113 9.66 29.54 -11.58
N MET A 114 8.63 28.95 -10.95
CA MET A 114 7.68 28.03 -11.62
C MET A 114 6.29 28.62 -11.87
N ALA A 115 5.98 29.80 -11.32
CA ALA A 115 4.68 30.47 -11.43
C ALA A 115 4.36 31.03 -12.83
N ALA A 116 5.26 30.88 -13.82
CA ALA A 116 5.01 31.28 -15.21
C ALA A 116 4.05 30.34 -15.96
N GLY A 117 3.69 29.17 -15.40
CA GLY A 117 2.62 28.32 -15.95
C GLY A 117 2.93 27.59 -17.25
N GLU A 118 4.20 27.52 -17.67
CA GLU A 118 4.60 27.05 -19.02
C GLU A 118 5.14 25.60 -19.07
N TYR A 119 5.30 24.88 -17.95
CA TYR A 119 5.87 23.53 -17.98
C TYR A 119 4.78 22.44 -18.12
N ALA A 120 4.85 21.66 -19.20
CA ALA A 120 3.94 20.54 -19.48
C ALA A 120 3.85 19.50 -18.35
N PRO A 121 4.94 19.10 -17.64
CA PRO A 121 4.88 18.04 -16.63
C PRO A 121 4.05 18.43 -15.40
N LEU A 122 3.99 19.71 -15.03
CA LEU A 122 3.22 20.19 -13.87
C LEU A 122 1.71 20.33 -14.14
N ARG A 123 1.25 20.00 -15.36
CA ARG A 123 -0.19 19.99 -15.67
C ARG A 123 -0.90 18.93 -14.83
N VAL A 124 -1.92 19.35 -14.07
CA VAL A 124 -2.74 18.43 -13.27
C VAL A 124 -3.77 17.74 -14.15
N ILE A 125 -3.77 16.40 -14.12
CA ILE A 125 -4.73 15.51 -14.78
C ILE A 125 -5.72 14.99 -13.74
N ARG A 126 -7.01 15.00 -14.08
CA ARG A 126 -8.10 14.51 -13.23
C ARG A 126 -8.73 13.28 -13.87
N ARG A 127 -8.68 12.12 -13.19
CA ARG A 127 -9.29 10.87 -13.64
C ARG A 127 -10.38 10.39 -12.68
N PRO A 128 -11.58 10.02 -13.15
CA PRO A 128 -12.56 9.34 -12.32
C PRO A 128 -12.09 7.90 -12.08
N ILE A 129 -11.98 7.51 -10.81
CA ILE A 129 -11.60 6.15 -10.41
C ILE A 129 -12.74 5.55 -9.59
N PRO A 130 -13.28 4.38 -10.01
CA PRO A 130 -14.25 3.65 -9.21
C PRO A 130 -13.57 3.06 -7.97
N TYR A 131 -14.25 3.12 -6.84
CA TYR A 131 -13.86 2.43 -5.61
C TYR A 131 -15.09 1.81 -4.96
N THR A 132 -14.88 0.69 -4.27
CA THR A 132 -15.94 0.03 -3.51
C THR A 132 -15.88 0.51 -2.07
N MET A 133 -17.00 0.92 -1.52
CA MET A 133 -17.14 1.21 -0.10
C MET A 133 -18.35 0.49 0.47
N THR A 134 -18.29 0.13 1.75
CA THR A 134 -19.43 -0.47 2.44
C THR A 134 -20.34 0.64 2.93
N GLN A 135 -21.58 0.69 2.43
CA GLN A 135 -22.59 1.61 2.93
C GLN A 135 -23.62 0.82 3.74
N CYS A 136 -23.81 1.20 5.00
CA CYS A 136 -24.85 0.64 5.85
C CYS A 136 -26.10 1.51 5.77
N ARG A 137 -27.25 0.90 5.47
CA ARG A 137 -28.56 1.55 5.46
C ARG A 137 -29.52 0.79 6.38
N GLU A 138 -30.41 1.54 7.00
CA GLU A 138 -31.48 0.97 7.79
C GLU A 138 -32.61 0.54 6.84
N HIS A 139 -32.96 -0.74 6.89
CA HIS A 139 -34.06 -1.32 6.13
C HIS A 139 -35.13 -1.81 7.11
N TRP A 140 -36.39 -1.55 6.79
CA TRP A 140 -37.51 -2.10 7.56
C TRP A 140 -37.84 -3.49 7.04
N VAL A 141 -37.65 -4.51 7.87
CA VAL A 141 -38.02 -5.88 7.56
C VAL A 141 -39.32 -6.20 8.28
N SER A 142 -40.37 -6.53 7.52
CA SER A 142 -41.63 -7.04 8.05
C SER A 142 -41.59 -8.55 8.15
N THR A 143 -41.93 -9.07 9.31
CA THR A 143 -42.14 -10.51 9.54
C THR A 143 -43.62 -10.73 9.82
N THR A 144 -44.24 -11.65 9.09
CA THR A 144 -45.62 -12.06 9.32
C THR A 144 -45.62 -13.33 10.15
N VAL A 145 -46.26 -13.28 11.32
CA VAL A 145 -46.42 -14.44 12.20
C VAL A 145 -47.90 -14.81 12.20
N THR A 146 -48.20 -16.05 11.84
CA THR A 146 -49.55 -16.59 11.86
C THR A 146 -49.67 -17.56 13.02
N GLU A 147 -50.47 -17.20 14.02
CA GLU A 147 -50.75 -18.04 15.18
C GLU A 147 -52.16 -18.62 15.09
N ALA A 148 -52.27 -19.94 15.15
CA ALA A 148 -53.55 -20.62 15.26
C ALA A 148 -53.85 -20.86 16.73
N THR A 149 -54.85 -20.16 17.27
CA THR A 149 -55.36 -20.39 18.63
C THR A 149 -56.64 -21.20 18.57
N ARG A 150 -56.66 -22.33 19.28
CA ARG A 150 -57.86 -23.13 19.46
C ARG A 150 -58.62 -22.56 20.66
N SER A 151 -59.73 -21.87 20.42
CA SER A 151 -60.61 -21.45 21.50
C SER A 151 -61.50 -22.63 21.92
N GLY A 152 -61.39 -23.01 23.19
CA GLY A 152 -62.22 -24.06 23.77
C GLY A 152 -63.68 -23.61 23.90
N PRO A 153 -64.65 -24.53 23.86
CA PRO A 153 -66.06 -24.17 24.05
C PRO A 153 -66.29 -23.69 25.48
N SER A 154 -66.95 -22.54 25.66
CA SER A 154 -67.33 -22.05 26.99
C SER A 154 -68.56 -22.76 27.57
N SER A 155 -69.15 -23.74 26.87
CA SER A 155 -70.31 -24.50 27.33
C SER A 155 -70.25 -25.97 26.92
N ALA A 156 -70.93 -26.83 27.68
CA ALA A 156 -70.84 -28.29 27.67
C ALA A 156 -71.24 -29.01 26.37
N ARG A 157 -71.50 -28.31 25.25
CA ARG A 157 -71.86 -28.90 23.94
C ARG A 157 -71.27 -28.18 22.71
N GLY A 158 -70.27 -27.31 22.84
CA GLY A 158 -69.70 -26.59 21.70
C GLY A 158 -68.51 -27.30 21.04
N ALA A 159 -68.43 -27.31 19.70
CA ALA A 159 -67.21 -27.70 18.98
C ALA A 159 -66.13 -26.62 19.12
N ALA A 160 -64.87 -27.01 19.31
CA ALA A 160 -63.76 -26.07 19.38
C ALA A 160 -63.55 -25.37 18.02
N VAL A 161 -63.46 -24.05 18.02
CA VAL A 161 -63.23 -23.25 16.81
C VAL A 161 -61.74 -22.96 16.71
N LEU A 162 -61.14 -23.21 15.54
CA LEU A 162 -59.77 -22.81 15.26
C LEU A 162 -59.79 -21.37 14.76
N MET A 163 -59.29 -20.43 15.56
CA MET A 163 -59.06 -19.06 15.12
C MET A 163 -57.62 -18.89 14.68
N THR A 164 -57.44 -18.21 13.55
CA THR A 164 -56.10 -17.90 13.03
C THR A 164 -55.91 -16.40 13.12
N THR A 165 -54.94 -15.96 13.92
CA THR A 165 -54.57 -14.55 14.05
C THR A 165 -53.26 -14.35 13.30
N THR A 166 -53.26 -13.41 12.37
CA THR A 166 -52.04 -13.02 11.65
C THR A 166 -51.58 -11.68 12.18
N SER A 167 -50.38 -11.61 12.73
CA SER A 167 -49.75 -10.37 13.15
C SER A 167 -48.55 -10.05 12.25
N MET A 168 -48.36 -8.78 11.94
CA MET A 168 -47.20 -8.30 11.19
C MET A 168 -46.36 -7.43 12.12
N THR A 169 -45.10 -7.81 12.32
CA THR A 169 -44.14 -7.04 13.10
C THR A 169 -43.07 -6.49 12.17
N SER A 170 -42.87 -5.18 12.18
CA SER A 170 -41.77 -4.54 11.47
C SER A 170 -40.64 -4.25 12.45
N ARG A 171 -39.41 -4.57 12.05
CA ARG A 171 -38.21 -4.23 12.81
C ARG A 171 -37.18 -3.54 11.91
N PRO A 172 -36.48 -2.51 12.39
CA PRO A 172 -35.35 -1.96 11.67
C PRO A 172 -34.20 -2.97 11.67
N GLU A 173 -33.61 -3.20 10.50
CA GLU A 173 -32.43 -4.05 10.30
C GLU A 173 -31.39 -3.24 9.54
N ILE A 174 -30.17 -3.13 10.09
CA ILE A 174 -29.07 -2.46 9.41
C ILE A 174 -28.46 -3.46 8.43
N ARG A 175 -28.50 -3.14 7.14
CA ARG A 175 -27.81 -3.92 6.10
C ARG A 175 -26.69 -3.10 5.50
N CYS A 176 -25.53 -3.73 5.42
CA CYS A 176 -24.32 -3.13 4.86
C CYS A 176 -24.01 -3.83 3.54
N GLU A 177 -24.02 -3.08 2.44
CA GLU A 177 -23.76 -3.60 1.10
C GLU A 177 -22.58 -2.86 0.47
N PRO A 178 -21.79 -3.55 -0.37
CA PRO A 178 -20.74 -2.90 -1.15
C PRO A 178 -21.38 -2.02 -2.22
N VAL A 179 -21.13 -0.71 -2.14
CA VAL A 179 -21.57 0.26 -3.14
C VAL A 179 -20.35 0.71 -3.94
N THR A 180 -20.49 0.76 -5.26
CA THR A 180 -19.46 1.36 -6.13
C THR A 180 -19.66 2.87 -6.15
N ALA A 181 -18.66 3.60 -5.71
CA ALA A 181 -18.60 5.06 -5.77
C ALA A 181 -17.48 5.48 -6.72
N THR A 182 -17.61 6.65 -7.33
CA THR A 182 -16.55 7.25 -8.16
C THR A 182 -15.90 8.39 -7.40
N ARG A 183 -14.58 8.42 -7.35
CA ARG A 183 -13.81 9.58 -6.86
C ARG A 183 -12.94 10.15 -7.96
N ILE A 184 -12.62 11.44 -7.88
CA ILE A 184 -11.66 12.08 -8.78
C ILE A 184 -10.27 11.90 -8.20
N LEU A 185 -9.38 11.23 -8.93
CA LEU A 185 -7.94 11.27 -8.67
C LEU A 185 -7.33 12.43 -9.44
N SER A 186 -6.72 13.35 -8.71
CA SER A 186 -5.90 14.42 -9.29
C SER A 186 -4.43 14.02 -9.16
N ARG A 187 -3.68 14.06 -10.27
CA ARG A 187 -2.24 13.76 -10.32
C ARG A 187 -1.55 14.60 -11.38
N TYR A 188 -0.24 14.82 -11.26
CA TYR A 188 0.52 15.57 -12.28
C TYR A 188 0.68 14.74 -13.57
N ALA A 189 0.95 15.42 -14.69
CA ALA A 189 1.08 14.75 -15.99
C ALA A 189 2.23 13.74 -16.02
N PHE A 190 3.34 14.03 -15.34
CA PHE A 190 4.45 13.08 -15.21
C PHE A 190 4.10 11.85 -14.37
N GLU A 191 3.23 11.99 -13.36
CA GLU A 191 2.73 10.87 -12.55
C GLU A 191 1.78 10.00 -13.38
N ASP A 192 0.90 10.65 -14.16
CA ASP A 192 -0.04 9.98 -15.04
C ASP A 192 0.66 9.19 -16.17
N ALA A 193 1.75 9.75 -16.72
CA ALA A 193 2.53 9.13 -17.79
C ALA A 193 3.12 7.77 -17.39
N VAL A 194 3.36 7.56 -16.08
CA VAL A 194 3.87 6.29 -15.54
C VAL A 194 2.81 5.50 -14.78
N ASP A 195 1.54 5.91 -14.87
CA ASP A 195 0.41 5.39 -14.11
C ASP A 195 0.65 5.30 -12.59
N TYR A 196 1.36 6.29 -12.05
CA TYR A 196 1.58 6.41 -10.62
C TYR A 196 0.29 6.88 -9.94
N VAL A 197 -0.05 6.25 -8.81
CA VAL A 197 -1.15 6.68 -7.94
C VAL A 197 -0.56 7.39 -6.73
N PRO A 198 -0.79 8.70 -6.54
CA PRO A 198 -0.27 9.43 -5.38
C PRO A 198 -0.59 8.77 -4.03
N PRO A 199 0.32 8.92 -3.04
CA PRO A 199 0.17 8.28 -1.75
C PRO A 199 -1.07 8.81 -1.04
N ARG A 200 -1.92 7.88 -0.59
CA ARG A 200 -3.07 8.19 0.26
C ARG A 200 -2.62 8.22 1.71
N ILE A 201 -2.60 9.41 2.30
CA ILE A 201 -2.18 9.62 3.69
C ILE A 201 -3.05 8.80 4.65
N GLU A 202 -4.36 8.67 4.38
CA GLU A 202 -5.26 7.88 5.23
C GLU A 202 -4.82 6.41 5.30
N ARG A 203 -4.41 5.83 4.16
CA ARG A 203 -3.90 4.44 4.11
C ARG A 203 -2.57 4.28 4.82
N LEU A 204 -1.71 5.30 4.74
CA LEU A 204 -0.44 5.30 5.46
C LEU A 204 -0.68 5.32 6.97
N MET A 205 -1.61 6.14 7.45
CA MET A 205 -2.01 6.22 8.85
C MET A 205 -2.73 4.95 9.35
N GLU A 206 -3.54 4.31 8.51
CA GLU A 206 -4.14 3.00 8.82
C GLU A 206 -3.08 1.93 9.05
N SER A 207 -2.00 1.95 8.24
CA SER A 207 -0.90 0.98 8.35
C SER A 207 0.08 1.32 9.46
N ARG A 208 0.32 2.61 9.68
CA ARG A 208 1.28 3.16 10.65
C ARG A 208 0.72 4.46 11.25
N PRO A 209 -0.06 4.39 12.34
CA PRO A 209 -0.74 5.55 12.94
C PRO A 209 0.20 6.67 13.40
N GLU A 210 1.48 6.36 13.62
CA GLU A 210 2.51 7.33 13.95
C GLU A 210 2.96 8.20 12.75
N LEU A 211 2.65 7.79 11.51
CA LEU A 211 2.98 8.53 10.30
C LEU A 211 1.95 9.62 10.02
N LYS A 212 2.16 10.79 10.64
CA LYS A 212 1.43 12.02 10.31
C LYS A 212 2.19 12.78 9.24
N LEU A 213 1.89 12.50 7.98
CA LEU A 213 2.62 13.04 6.82
C LEU A 213 1.75 13.96 5.98
N LEU A 214 2.38 15.00 5.43
CA LEU A 214 1.83 15.89 4.43
C LEU A 214 2.63 15.73 3.14
N GLU A 215 1.92 15.57 2.04
CA GLU A 215 2.48 15.63 0.69
C GLU A 215 2.53 17.09 0.23
N THR A 216 3.62 17.48 -0.43
CA THR A 216 3.82 18.85 -0.92
C THR A 216 3.33 19.03 -2.35
N GLU A 217 3.26 20.28 -2.82
CA GLU A 217 3.20 20.52 -4.27
C GLU A 217 4.46 19.94 -4.94
N ALA A 218 4.34 19.53 -6.20
CA ALA A 218 5.46 19.00 -6.96
C ALA A 218 6.33 20.15 -7.50
N GLU A 219 7.63 19.91 -7.54
CA GLU A 219 8.63 20.85 -8.03
C GLU A 219 9.46 20.18 -9.13
N CYS A 220 9.51 20.76 -10.33
CA CYS A 220 10.29 20.22 -11.45
C CYS A 220 11.48 21.13 -11.75
N LEU A 221 12.69 20.58 -11.73
CA LEU A 221 13.94 21.28 -12.02
C LEU A 221 14.70 20.57 -13.15
N PRO A 222 15.56 21.26 -13.91
CA PRO A 222 16.48 20.61 -14.83
C PRO A 222 17.26 19.49 -14.13
N ARG A 223 17.37 18.33 -14.79
CA ARG A 223 18.07 17.16 -14.24
C ARG A 223 19.54 17.49 -14.01
N ASP A 224 20.04 17.19 -12.81
CA ASP A 224 21.48 17.13 -12.57
C ASP A 224 22.08 16.00 -13.43
N PRO A 225 23.08 16.27 -14.28
CA PRO A 225 23.74 15.26 -15.10
C PRO A 225 24.20 14.01 -14.32
N LEU A 226 24.56 14.18 -13.04
CA LEU A 226 25.04 13.12 -12.15
C LEU A 226 23.90 12.33 -11.48
N ALA A 227 22.66 12.84 -11.51
CA ALA A 227 21.53 12.16 -10.89
C ALA A 227 21.07 10.92 -11.70
N PRO A 228 20.59 9.86 -11.02
CA PRO A 228 20.05 8.68 -11.70
C PRO A 228 18.88 9.01 -12.63
N ARG A 229 18.84 8.37 -13.80
CA ARG A 229 17.77 8.54 -14.81
C ARG A 229 16.51 7.70 -14.53
N THR A 230 16.34 7.23 -13.31
CA THR A 230 15.22 6.37 -12.92
C THR A 230 14.35 7.06 -11.90
N ASN A 231 13.04 6.85 -12.01
CA ASN A 231 12.10 7.21 -10.95
C ASN A 231 12.50 6.51 -9.65
N ARG A 232 12.45 7.24 -8.55
CA ARG A 232 12.97 6.78 -7.26
C ARG A 232 12.29 7.48 -6.10
N ILE A 233 12.18 6.79 -4.98
CA ILE A 233 11.89 7.41 -3.69
C ILE A 233 13.21 7.48 -2.92
N GLU A 234 13.52 8.64 -2.35
CA GLU A 234 14.77 8.86 -1.64
C GLU A 234 14.58 9.69 -0.38
N ALA A 235 15.54 9.57 0.53
CA ALA A 235 15.56 10.29 1.79
C ALA A 235 16.97 10.29 2.41
N LEU A 236 17.12 11.03 3.51
CA LEU A 236 18.25 10.91 4.42
C LEU A 236 17.84 10.05 5.62
N ALA A 237 18.57 8.97 5.86
CA ALA A 237 18.40 8.09 6.99
C ALA A 237 19.46 8.36 8.07
N TYR A 238 19.09 8.11 9.33
CA TYR A 238 19.88 8.36 10.52
C TYR A 238 19.80 7.15 11.44
N GLY A 239 20.96 6.70 11.92
CA GLY A 239 21.10 5.49 12.73
C GLY A 239 21.44 4.25 11.91
N GLY A 240 21.77 3.16 12.62
CA GLY A 240 22.12 1.87 12.03
C GLY A 240 23.54 1.78 11.47
N SER A 241 23.83 0.68 10.79
CA SER A 241 25.14 0.40 10.18
C SER A 241 25.35 1.09 8.82
N GLY A 242 24.47 2.04 8.46
CA GLY A 242 24.49 2.74 7.19
C GLY A 242 24.02 1.90 5.99
N PRO A 243 24.22 2.37 4.75
CA PRO A 243 23.68 1.74 3.55
C PRO A 243 24.21 0.32 3.30
N ARG A 244 25.30 -0.07 3.97
CA ARG A 244 25.91 -1.41 3.87
C ARG A 244 25.11 -2.50 4.59
N ALA A 245 24.38 -2.19 5.66
CA ALA A 245 23.54 -3.18 6.36
C ALA A 245 22.43 -3.74 5.45
N ALA A 246 21.86 -2.89 4.57
CA ALA A 246 20.80 -3.27 3.65
C ALA A 246 21.18 -4.41 2.68
N PHE A 247 22.48 -4.64 2.45
CA PHE A 247 22.99 -5.66 1.54
C PHE A 247 23.41 -6.95 2.25
N LEU A 248 23.51 -6.95 3.59
CA LEU A 248 23.98 -8.09 4.36
C LEU A 248 22.85 -9.08 4.74
N ASP A 249 21.60 -8.65 4.67
CA ASP A 249 20.42 -9.49 4.97
C ASP A 249 19.84 -10.23 3.74
N VAL A 250 20.54 -10.24 2.60
CA VAL A 250 20.22 -11.18 1.52
C VAL A 250 20.84 -12.54 1.90
N PRO A 251 20.04 -13.58 2.21
CA PRO A 251 20.62 -14.88 2.50
C PRO A 251 21.46 -15.32 1.30
N PRO A 252 22.69 -15.83 1.51
CA PRO A 252 23.54 -16.24 0.41
C PRO A 252 22.78 -17.26 -0.43
N VAL A 253 22.61 -16.95 -1.72
CA VAL A 253 22.13 -17.93 -2.70
C VAL A 253 23.08 -19.11 -2.58
N ALA A 254 22.56 -20.24 -2.08
CA ALA A 254 23.34 -21.46 -1.94
C ALA A 254 24.03 -21.73 -3.28
N PRO A 255 25.34 -22.03 -3.31
CA PRO A 255 26.06 -22.25 -4.55
C PRO A 255 25.33 -23.34 -5.34
N ALA A 256 24.99 -23.03 -6.59
CA ALA A 256 24.37 -23.97 -7.51
C ALA A 256 25.20 -25.25 -7.51
N ARG A 257 24.58 -26.38 -7.13
CA ARG A 257 25.25 -27.68 -7.18
C ARG A 257 25.77 -27.89 -8.60
N ALA A 258 27.08 -28.09 -8.70
CA ALA A 258 27.72 -28.44 -9.96
C ALA A 258 27.01 -29.64 -10.61
N PRO A 259 26.81 -29.65 -11.94
CA PRO A 259 26.19 -30.76 -12.63
C PRO A 259 27.00 -32.03 -12.38
N LYS A 260 26.30 -33.09 -11.95
CA LYS A 260 26.88 -34.44 -11.81
C LYS A 260 27.43 -34.87 -13.18
N PRO A 261 28.70 -35.29 -13.30
CA PRO A 261 29.19 -35.86 -14.54
C PRO A 261 28.44 -37.16 -14.86
N ALA A 262 28.09 -37.33 -16.14
CA ALA A 262 27.42 -38.51 -16.65
C ALA A 262 28.31 -39.75 -16.45
N PRO A 263 27.72 -40.93 -16.16
CA PRO A 263 28.49 -42.17 -16.06
C PRO A 263 29.09 -42.52 -17.42
N THR A 264 30.41 -42.63 -17.44
CA THR A 264 31.18 -43.18 -18.55
C THR A 264 30.93 -44.69 -18.58
N GLN A 265 30.09 -45.17 -19.50
CA GLN A 265 30.09 -46.58 -19.86
C GLN A 265 31.29 -46.81 -20.79
N VAL A 266 32.31 -47.49 -20.27
CA VAL A 266 33.38 -48.10 -21.05
C VAL A 266 33.05 -49.59 -21.12
N ASP A 267 33.05 -50.10 -22.34
CA ASP A 267 32.84 -51.49 -22.73
C ASP A 267 33.76 -52.46 -21.99
N LEU A 268 33.22 -53.64 -21.67
CA LEU A 268 33.90 -54.94 -21.63
C LEU A 268 32.89 -56.05 -21.96
#